data_AF-A0A816ABB0-F1
#
_entry.id   AF-A0A816ABB0-F1
#
_cell.length_a   1.000
_cell.length_b   1.000
_cell.length_c   1.000
_cell.angle_alpha   90.00
_cell.angle_beta   90.00
_cell.angle_gamma   90.00
#
_symmetry.space_group_name_H-M   'P 1'
#
loop_
_entity.id
_entity.type
_entity.pdbx_description
1 polymer ?
#
loop_
_entity_poly.entity_id
_entity_poly.type
_entity_poly.pdbx_seq_one_letter_code
_entity_poly.pdbx_strand_id
1 'polypeptide(L)'
;MHLYVSINKWLISIVLQCSLVIKLASSQGVSCFQCMTTDPNNDSCQDPFSSLLNPIQTNCQATSVGKNGTFPARFCVKIVGRVTSVDSDANASYLNAIIYYRSCLVDNIMDSTKALESSGSFRLKGFQSMTGSIRLQGYMGLCSVDGCNRARGFTSSLSVIIFVLFFMKFISGFEY
;
A
#
# COMPACT_ATOMS: atom_id res chain seq x y z
N MET A 1 32.47 -12.76 43.73
CA MET A 1 31.54 -13.73 43.11
C MET A 1 30.21 -13.11 42.66
N HIS A 2 29.64 -12.13 43.39
CA HIS A 2 28.38 -11.45 43.00
C HIS A 2 28.41 -10.62 41.71
N LEU A 3 29.53 -9.97 41.37
CA LEU A 3 29.64 -9.17 40.13
C LEU A 3 29.55 -10.03 38.85
N TYR A 4 30.09 -11.25 38.87
CA TYR A 4 30.12 -12.15 37.72
C TYR A 4 28.73 -12.65 37.32
N VAL A 5 27.85 -12.84 38.33
CA VAL A 5 26.46 -13.28 38.12
C VAL A 5 25.60 -12.16 37.52
N SER A 6 25.87 -10.90 37.86
CA SER A 6 25.13 -9.74 37.33
C SER A 6 25.42 -9.50 35.84
N ILE A 7 26.69 -9.61 35.43
CA ILE A 7 27.13 -9.43 34.03
C ILE A 7 26.49 -10.48 33.10
N ASN A 8 26.39 -11.74 33.55
CA ASN A 8 25.76 -12.82 32.77
C ASN A 8 24.26 -12.60 32.55
N LYS A 9 23.53 -12.01 33.52
CA LYS A 9 22.11 -11.71 33.35
C LYS A 9 21.86 -10.62 32.32
N TRP A 10 22.73 -9.62 32.25
CA TRP A 10 22.68 -8.55 31.25
C TRP A 10 22.98 -9.07 29.83
N LEU A 11 24.00 -9.91 29.67
CA LEU A 11 24.34 -10.52 28.39
C LEU A 11 23.21 -11.41 27.88
N ILE A 12 22.61 -12.24 28.74
CA ILE A 12 21.47 -13.10 28.38
C ILE A 12 20.25 -12.24 27.97
N SER A 13 19.96 -11.14 28.69
CA SER A 13 18.87 -10.21 28.33
C SER A 13 19.10 -9.51 27.00
N ILE A 14 20.33 -9.07 26.71
CA ILE A 14 20.70 -8.43 25.44
C ILE A 14 20.59 -9.43 24.29
N VAL A 15 21.00 -10.69 24.49
CA VAL A 15 20.88 -11.76 23.49
C VAL A 15 19.41 -12.14 23.23
N LEU A 16 18.58 -12.21 24.28
CA LEU A 16 17.12 -12.42 24.15
C LEU A 16 16.42 -11.25 23.45
N GLN A 17 16.82 -10.02 23.74
CA GLN A 17 16.30 -8.83 23.06
C GLN A 17 16.77 -8.75 21.60
N CYS A 18 18.01 -9.16 21.29
CA CYS A 18 18.50 -9.22 19.91
C CYS A 18 17.83 -10.33 19.09
N SER A 19 17.60 -11.51 19.68
CA SER A 19 16.94 -12.63 18.98
C SER A 19 15.45 -12.37 18.71
N LEU A 20 14.79 -11.52 19.49
CA LEU A 20 13.42 -11.04 19.22
C LEU A 20 13.35 -10.04 18.04
N VAL A 21 14.46 -9.34 17.75
CA VAL A 21 14.54 -8.33 16.66
C VAL A 21 14.78 -8.98 15.29
N ILE A 22 15.25 -10.23 15.24
CA ILE A 22 15.44 -11.02 13.99
C ILE A 22 14.12 -11.70 13.59
N LYS A 23 12.98 -11.01 13.70
CA LYS A 23 11.78 -11.46 12.99
C LYS A 23 12.02 -11.26 11.50
N LEU A 24 12.13 -12.40 10.82
CA LEU A 24 12.40 -12.55 9.40
C LEU A 24 11.61 -11.52 8.58
N ALA A 25 12.32 -10.62 7.92
CA ALA A 25 11.82 -9.89 6.78
C ALA A 25 11.62 -10.89 5.63
N SER A 26 10.54 -11.67 5.71
CA SER A 26 10.05 -12.40 4.55
C SER A 26 9.65 -11.36 3.51
N SER A 27 10.21 -11.48 2.30
CA SER A 27 9.87 -10.63 1.14
C SER A 27 8.44 -10.97 0.69
N GLN A 28 7.47 -10.49 1.44
CA GLN A 28 6.05 -10.60 1.18
C GLN A 28 5.60 -9.43 0.31
N GLY A 29 4.75 -9.72 -0.69
CA GLY A 29 4.16 -8.68 -1.53
C GLY A 29 3.18 -7.85 -0.72
N VAL A 30 3.04 -6.57 -1.06
CA VAL A 30 2.05 -5.70 -0.39
C VAL A 30 0.63 -6.23 -0.62
N SER A 31 -0.23 -6.01 0.36
CA SER A 31 -1.64 -6.39 0.29
C SER A 31 -2.46 -5.20 -0.23
N CYS A 32 -3.06 -5.32 -1.42
CA CYS A 32 -3.78 -4.21 -2.05
C CYS A 32 -5.25 -4.53 -2.26
N PHE A 33 -6.10 -3.51 -2.16
CA PHE A 33 -7.44 -3.59 -2.71
C PHE A 33 -7.36 -3.82 -4.22
N GLN A 34 -8.06 -4.83 -4.71
CA GLN A 34 -8.21 -5.05 -6.14
C GLN A 34 -9.65 -4.82 -6.56
N CYS A 35 -9.84 -3.83 -7.44
CA CYS A 35 -11.13 -3.60 -8.05
C CYS A 35 -10.98 -2.84 -9.37
N MET A 36 -11.93 -3.04 -10.26
CA MET A 36 -12.04 -2.27 -11.48
C MET A 36 -13.53 -2.02 -11.74
N THR A 37 -13.86 -0.85 -12.27
CA THR A 37 -15.23 -0.57 -12.72
C THR A 37 -15.68 -1.63 -13.70
N THR A 38 -16.79 -2.30 -13.36
CA THR A 38 -17.43 -3.29 -14.24
C THR A 38 -18.67 -2.78 -14.92
N ASP A 39 -19.39 -1.87 -14.28
CA ASP A 39 -20.52 -1.16 -14.85
C ASP A 39 -20.33 0.33 -14.57
N PRO A 40 -20.27 1.18 -15.61
CA PRO A 40 -20.15 2.62 -15.45
C PRO A 40 -21.34 3.26 -14.70
N ASN A 41 -22.49 2.59 -14.62
CA ASN A 41 -23.70 3.09 -13.96
C ASN A 41 -23.90 2.54 -12.54
N ASN A 42 -23.19 1.48 -12.16
CA ASN A 42 -23.36 0.79 -10.88
C ASN A 42 -22.03 0.21 -10.39
N ASP A 43 -21.08 1.10 -10.08
CA ASP A 43 -19.72 0.70 -9.70
C ASP A 43 -19.55 0.53 -8.19
N SER A 44 -19.34 -0.70 -7.75
CA SER A 44 -19.01 -1.03 -6.37
C SER A 44 -17.57 -0.69 -5.98
N CYS A 45 -16.68 -0.44 -6.94
CA CYS A 45 -15.29 -0.03 -6.71
C CYS A 45 -15.18 1.41 -6.19
N GLN A 46 -16.25 2.21 -6.32
CA GLN A 46 -16.34 3.57 -5.79
C GLN A 46 -16.19 3.62 -4.26
N ASP A 47 -16.71 2.62 -3.53
CA ASP A 47 -16.65 2.59 -2.06
C ASP A 47 -15.37 1.89 -1.54
N PRO A 48 -14.37 2.62 -1.02
CA PRO A 48 -13.13 2.03 -0.52
C PRO A 48 -13.31 1.12 0.71
N PHE A 49 -14.45 1.16 1.41
CA PHE A 49 -14.62 0.53 2.72
C PHE A 49 -15.48 -0.74 2.70
N SER A 50 -16.14 -1.05 1.58
CA SER A 50 -16.87 -2.31 1.44
C SER A 50 -15.91 -3.46 1.13
N SER A 51 -15.41 -4.13 2.18
CA SER A 51 -14.51 -5.28 2.06
C SER A 51 -15.15 -6.49 1.35
N LEU A 52 -16.48 -6.56 1.31
CA LEU A 52 -17.24 -7.56 0.55
C LEU A 52 -17.14 -7.34 -0.96
N LEU A 53 -17.01 -6.10 -1.41
CA LEU A 53 -17.02 -5.72 -2.83
C LEU A 53 -15.62 -5.41 -3.35
N ASN A 54 -14.71 -4.98 -2.47
CA ASN A 54 -13.33 -4.66 -2.78
C ASN A 54 -12.40 -5.53 -1.91
N PRO A 55 -12.13 -6.78 -2.34
CA PRO A 55 -11.28 -7.67 -1.57
C PRO A 55 -9.84 -7.14 -1.54
N ILE A 56 -9.22 -7.24 -0.36
CA ILE A 56 -7.78 -7.06 -0.22
C ILE A 56 -7.12 -8.36 -0.66
N GLN A 57 -6.35 -8.30 -1.75
CA GLN A 57 -5.48 -9.40 -2.11
C GLN A 57 -4.22 -9.34 -1.25
N THR A 58 -4.07 -10.31 -0.36
CA THR A 58 -2.87 -10.47 0.46
C THR A 58 -1.71 -11.02 -0.38
N ASN A 59 -0.48 -10.64 -0.06
CA ASN A 59 0.73 -11.10 -0.77
C ASN A 59 0.63 -10.90 -2.29
N CYS A 60 0.19 -9.71 -2.71
CA CYS A 60 -0.18 -9.47 -4.10
C CYS A 60 1.00 -9.69 -5.04
N GLN A 61 0.72 -10.32 -6.18
CA GLN A 61 1.70 -10.62 -7.22
C GLN A 61 1.31 -9.85 -8.49
N ALA A 62 2.28 -9.22 -9.13
CA ALA A 62 2.06 -8.47 -10.36
C ALA A 62 3.19 -8.74 -11.37
N THR A 63 2.91 -8.47 -12.65
CA THR A 63 3.93 -8.49 -13.68
C THR A 63 4.76 -7.21 -13.61
N SER A 64 6.03 -7.30 -14.04
CA SER A 64 6.92 -6.15 -14.17
C SER A 64 7.19 -5.88 -15.65
N VAL A 65 7.28 -4.61 -16.01
CA VAL A 65 7.46 -4.21 -17.42
C VAL A 65 8.77 -4.80 -17.95
N GLY A 66 8.68 -5.55 -19.05
CA GLY A 66 9.86 -6.17 -19.68
C GLY A 66 10.35 -7.46 -18.99
N LYS A 67 9.62 -8.01 -18.02
CA LYS A 67 9.95 -9.29 -17.36
C LYS A 67 8.83 -10.30 -17.53
N ASN A 68 9.19 -11.57 -17.76
CA ASN A 68 8.25 -12.67 -17.79
C ASN A 68 8.02 -13.23 -16.38
N GLY A 69 6.79 -13.61 -16.06
CA GLY A 69 6.38 -14.11 -14.75
C GLY A 69 5.80 -13.04 -13.83
N THR A 70 5.43 -13.48 -12.63
CA THR A 70 4.86 -12.64 -11.57
C THR A 70 5.88 -12.44 -10.45
N PHE A 71 5.84 -11.26 -9.84
CA PHE A 71 6.75 -10.87 -8.77
C PHE A 71 5.96 -10.27 -7.60
N PRO A 72 6.50 -10.35 -6.37
CA PRO A 72 5.89 -9.72 -5.21
C PRO A 72 5.70 -8.23 -5.48
N ALA A 73 4.44 -7.79 -5.45
CA ALA A 73 4.12 -6.40 -5.65
C ALA A 73 4.71 -5.55 -4.52
N ARG A 74 5.18 -4.36 -4.88
CA ARG A 74 5.80 -3.40 -3.95
C ARG A 74 4.91 -2.17 -3.72
N PHE A 75 3.94 -1.98 -4.60
CA PHE A 75 3.08 -0.81 -4.59
C PHE A 75 1.62 -1.20 -4.84
N CYS A 76 0.70 -0.44 -4.24
CA CYS A 76 -0.69 -0.39 -4.64
C CYS A 76 -0.91 0.87 -5.49
N VAL A 77 -1.64 0.72 -6.59
CA VAL A 77 -2.06 1.84 -7.45
C VAL A 77 -3.56 2.05 -7.31
N LYS A 78 -3.97 3.33 -7.28
CA LYS A 78 -5.36 3.77 -7.38
C LYS A 78 -5.47 4.76 -8.51
N ILE A 79 -6.34 4.49 -9.47
CA ILE A 79 -6.62 5.38 -10.61
C ILE A 79 -8.12 5.69 -10.58
N VAL A 80 -8.44 6.98 -10.65
CA VAL A 80 -9.82 7.44 -10.78
C VAL A 80 -9.87 8.55 -11.80
N GLY A 81 -10.76 8.44 -12.78
CA GLY A 81 -10.86 9.45 -13.82
C GLY A 81 -12.09 9.30 -14.70
N ARG A 82 -12.44 10.38 -15.39
CA ARG A 82 -13.48 10.38 -16.41
C ARG A 82 -12.88 9.95 -17.75
N VAL A 83 -13.53 9.02 -18.43
CA VAL A 83 -13.15 8.59 -19.78
C VAL A 83 -13.47 9.72 -20.77
N THR A 84 -12.44 10.23 -21.44
CA THR A 84 -12.57 11.32 -22.42
C THR A 84 -12.61 10.81 -23.86
N SER A 85 -12.02 9.65 -24.13
CA SER A 85 -12.09 9.00 -25.43
C SER A 85 -11.91 7.50 -25.31
N VAL A 86 -12.55 6.75 -26.20
CA VAL A 86 -12.43 5.29 -26.30
C VAL A 86 -11.87 4.99 -27.69
N ASP A 87 -10.87 4.11 -27.80
CA ASP A 87 -10.41 3.64 -29.11
C ASP A 87 -11.51 2.82 -29.82
N SER A 88 -11.43 2.70 -31.14
CA SER A 88 -12.43 2.04 -31.99
C SER A 88 -12.80 0.61 -31.57
N ASP A 89 -11.82 -0.11 -31.02
CA ASP A 89 -11.95 -1.52 -30.62
C ASP A 89 -12.41 -1.69 -29.16
N ALA A 90 -12.61 -0.59 -28.45
CA ALA A 90 -13.06 -0.57 -27.07
C ALA A 90 -14.54 -0.16 -26.97
N ASN A 91 -15.21 -0.66 -25.94
CA ASN A 91 -16.63 -0.47 -25.69
C ASN A 91 -16.96 1.01 -25.41
N ALA A 92 -17.72 1.63 -26.32
CA ALA A 92 -18.13 3.03 -26.24
C ALA A 92 -19.01 3.36 -25.03
N SER A 93 -19.63 2.37 -24.36
CA SER A 93 -20.41 2.56 -23.14
C SER A 93 -19.61 3.17 -21.99
N TYR A 94 -18.29 3.10 -22.04
CA TYR A 94 -17.41 3.73 -21.05
C TYR A 94 -17.19 5.22 -21.30
N LEU A 95 -17.59 5.78 -22.45
CA LEU A 95 -17.38 7.19 -22.75
C LEU A 95 -18.09 8.08 -21.71
N ASN A 96 -17.40 9.11 -21.21
CA ASN A 96 -17.84 10.00 -20.13
C ASN A 96 -18.09 9.34 -18.77
N ALA A 97 -17.91 8.02 -18.62
CA ALA A 97 -18.01 7.34 -17.33
C ALA A 97 -16.84 7.71 -16.42
N ILE A 98 -17.10 7.73 -15.11
CA ILE A 98 -16.05 7.77 -14.10
C ILE A 98 -15.65 6.33 -13.83
N ILE A 99 -14.37 6.01 -13.99
CA ILE A 99 -13.84 4.71 -13.63
C ILE A 99 -13.00 4.78 -12.36
N TYR A 100 -12.96 3.66 -11.66
CA TYR A 100 -12.13 3.36 -10.52
C TYR A 100 -11.34 2.10 -10.85
N TYR A 101 -10.03 2.17 -10.64
CA TYR A 101 -9.14 1.03 -10.85
C TYR A 101 -8.13 0.97 -9.71
N ARG A 102 -8.11 -0.15 -9.00
CA ARG A 102 -7.16 -0.45 -7.94
C ARG A 102 -6.47 -1.77 -8.24
N SER A 103 -5.14 -1.78 -8.19
CA SER A 103 -4.36 -2.99 -8.41
C SER A 103 -3.02 -2.91 -7.68
N CYS A 104 -2.26 -3.99 -7.73
CA CYS A 104 -0.90 -4.03 -7.23
C CYS A 104 0.11 -3.94 -8.37
N LEU A 105 1.26 -3.33 -8.10
CA LEU A 105 2.34 -3.08 -9.05
C LEU A 105 3.68 -3.46 -8.45
N VAL A 106 4.58 -3.94 -9.31
CA VAL A 106 5.99 -4.19 -8.97
C VAL A 106 6.80 -2.90 -9.12
N ASP A 107 6.57 -2.20 -10.22
CA ASP A 107 7.34 -1.04 -10.65
C ASP A 107 6.70 0.27 -10.18
N ASN A 108 7.54 1.26 -9.87
CA ASN A 108 7.07 2.61 -9.55
C ASN A 108 6.77 3.36 -10.86
N ILE A 109 5.49 3.55 -11.15
CA ILE A 109 5.03 4.22 -12.39
C ILE A 109 5.01 5.75 -12.29
N MET A 110 5.34 6.34 -11.13
CA MET A 110 5.29 7.79 -10.88
C MET A 110 6.70 8.42 -10.80
N ASP A 111 7.64 7.82 -11.55
CA ASP A 111 9.11 7.83 -11.53
C ASP A 111 9.92 9.15 -11.33
N SER A 112 9.48 10.15 -10.55
CA SER A 112 10.39 11.27 -10.21
C SER A 112 10.00 12.16 -9.04
N THR A 113 8.74 12.13 -8.60
CA THR A 113 8.31 12.97 -7.48
C THR A 113 7.98 12.10 -6.30
N LYS A 114 8.33 12.52 -5.08
CA LYS A 114 7.68 12.02 -3.86
C LYS A 114 6.16 12.28 -3.86
N ALA A 115 5.58 12.73 -4.97
CA ALA A 115 4.16 12.90 -5.13
C ALA A 115 3.54 11.50 -5.20
N LEU A 116 2.93 11.12 -4.09
CA LEU A 116 2.14 9.90 -3.97
C LEU A 116 0.81 10.00 -4.75
N GLU A 117 0.53 11.15 -5.36
CA GLU A 117 -0.65 11.43 -6.17
C GLU A 117 -0.25 12.34 -7.34
N SER A 118 -0.74 12.05 -8.54
CA SER A 118 -0.55 12.88 -9.74
C SER A 118 -1.89 12.99 -10.46
N SER A 119 -2.24 14.19 -10.90
CA SER A 119 -3.38 14.43 -11.78
C SER A 119 -2.91 14.57 -13.23
N GLY A 120 -3.76 14.18 -14.18
CA GLY A 120 -3.43 14.29 -15.59
C GLY A 120 -4.29 13.43 -16.50
N SER A 121 -3.87 13.36 -17.76
CA SER A 121 -4.44 12.46 -18.75
C SER A 121 -3.63 11.16 -18.80
N PHE A 122 -4.29 10.02 -18.73
CA PHE A 122 -3.68 8.70 -18.79
C PHE A 122 -4.43 7.79 -19.77
N ARG A 123 -3.71 6.82 -20.33
CA ARG A 123 -4.25 5.84 -21.28
C ARG A 123 -4.16 4.46 -20.63
N LEU A 124 -5.31 3.83 -20.39
CA LEU A 124 -5.39 2.46 -19.88
C LEU A 124 -5.61 1.51 -21.04
N LYS A 125 -4.67 0.58 -21.24
CA LYS A 125 -4.76 -0.52 -22.21
C LYS A 125 -5.25 -1.78 -21.51
N GLY A 126 -6.03 -2.60 -22.21
CA GLY A 126 -6.49 -3.88 -21.67
C GLY A 126 -7.42 -3.74 -20.46
N PHE A 127 -8.08 -2.58 -20.30
CA PHE A 127 -9.09 -2.38 -19.26
C PHE A 127 -10.19 -3.44 -19.43
N GLN A 128 -10.51 -4.17 -18.36
CA GLN A 128 -11.42 -5.33 -18.40
C GLN A 128 -11.11 -6.41 -19.45
N SER A 129 -9.83 -6.64 -19.79
CA SER A 129 -9.47 -7.56 -20.87
C SER A 129 -10.05 -7.16 -22.24
N MET A 130 -10.48 -5.90 -22.39
CA MET A 130 -10.97 -5.38 -23.66
C MET A 130 -9.83 -5.12 -24.64
N THR A 131 -10.12 -5.30 -25.93
CA THR A 131 -9.28 -4.82 -27.02
C THR A 131 -9.25 -3.30 -27.04
N GLY A 132 -8.08 -2.73 -27.36
CA GLY A 132 -7.90 -1.29 -27.43
C GLY A 132 -7.57 -0.62 -26.09
N SER A 133 -7.85 0.67 -26.01
CA SER A 133 -7.55 1.47 -24.82
C SER A 133 -8.50 2.64 -24.62
N ILE A 134 -8.59 3.08 -23.38
CA ILE A 134 -9.39 4.22 -22.96
C ILE A 134 -8.46 5.35 -22.52
N ARG A 135 -8.79 6.58 -22.92
CA ARG A 135 -8.15 7.78 -22.38
C ARG A 135 -9.00 8.36 -21.28
N LEU A 136 -8.33 8.79 -20.24
CA LEU A 136 -8.92 9.17 -18.98
C LEU A 136 -8.30 10.47 -18.51
N GLN A 137 -9.10 11.32 -17.90
CA GLN A 137 -8.65 12.51 -17.20
C GLN A 137 -9.00 12.36 -15.72
N GLY A 138 -8.00 12.41 -14.84
CA GLY A 138 -8.25 12.22 -13.43
C GLY A 138 -6.98 12.23 -12.58
N TYR A 139 -6.97 11.41 -11.54
CA TYR A 139 -5.83 11.26 -10.65
C TYR A 139 -5.38 9.80 -10.55
N MET A 140 -4.07 9.62 -10.36
CA MET A 140 -3.44 8.36 -10.00
C MET A 140 -2.74 8.55 -8.66
N GLY A 141 -2.78 7.53 -7.80
CA GLY A 141 -2.07 7.49 -6.54
C GLY A 141 -1.31 6.18 -6.37
N LEU A 142 -0.16 6.25 -5.71
CA LEU A 142 0.72 5.11 -5.45
C LEU A 142 1.15 5.08 -3.99
N CYS A 143 1.23 3.90 -3.40
CA CYS A 143 1.68 3.71 -2.02
C CYS A 143 2.27 2.31 -1.82
N SER A 144 3.13 2.16 -0.82
CA SER A 144 3.89 0.93 -0.56
C SER A 144 3.52 0.24 0.76
N VAL A 145 2.27 0.42 1.22
CA VAL A 145 1.76 -0.13 2.48
C VAL A 145 0.48 -0.90 2.24
N ASP A 146 0.22 -1.90 3.08
CA ASP A 146 -0.97 -2.75 2.97
C ASP A 146 -2.27 -1.96 3.11
N GLY A 147 -3.30 -2.36 2.36
CA GLY A 147 -4.67 -1.84 2.48
C GLY A 147 -4.76 -0.34 2.25
N CYS A 148 -3.89 0.22 1.42
CA CYS A 148 -3.75 1.65 1.26
C CYS A 148 -5.05 2.32 0.74
N ASN A 149 -5.82 2.86 1.69
CA ASN A 149 -6.88 3.83 1.53
C ASN A 149 -6.52 4.99 2.46
N ARG A 150 -5.84 6.01 1.93
CA ARG A 150 -5.08 6.93 2.77
C ARG A 150 -5.97 7.82 3.64
N ALA A 151 -5.85 7.68 4.95
CA ALA A 151 -6.11 8.76 5.91
C ALA A 151 -4.76 9.44 6.27
N ARG A 152 -4.77 10.73 6.60
CA ARG A 152 -3.56 11.44 7.06
C ARG A 152 -3.05 10.77 8.35
N GLY A 153 -1.91 10.09 8.27
CA GLY A 153 -1.32 9.42 9.43
C GLY A 153 -0.87 10.43 10.48
N PHE A 154 -1.25 10.20 11.74
CA PHE A 154 -0.70 10.91 12.87
C PHE A 154 0.71 10.38 13.12
N THR A 155 1.74 11.21 12.92
CA THR A 155 3.12 10.82 13.19
C THR A 155 3.32 10.75 14.70
N SER A 156 3.42 9.54 15.25
CA SER A 156 3.80 9.38 16.65
C SER A 156 5.27 9.73 16.78
N SER A 157 5.53 10.85 17.45
CA SER A 157 6.86 11.41 17.65
C SER A 157 7.66 10.51 18.59
N LEU A 158 8.87 10.12 18.19
CA LEU A 158 9.81 9.34 19.02
C LEU A 158 9.99 9.96 20.42
N SER A 159 9.90 11.29 20.48
CA SER A 159 9.91 12.09 21.71
C SER A 159 8.82 11.68 22.70
N VAL A 160 7.61 11.35 22.23
CA VAL A 160 6.48 10.96 23.08
C VAL A 160 6.73 9.59 23.70
N ILE A 161 7.28 8.65 22.92
CA ILE A 161 7.62 7.32 23.41
C ILE A 161 8.73 7.41 24.47
N ILE A 162 9.77 8.23 24.22
CA ILE A 162 10.85 8.47 25.18
C ILE A 162 10.31 9.12 26.46
N PHE A 163 9.40 10.07 26.34
CA PHE A 163 8.79 10.75 27.49
C PHE A 163 7.95 9.81 28.34
N VAL A 164 7.15 8.94 27.71
CA VAL A 164 6.35 7.92 28.41
C VAL A 164 7.26 6.92 29.13
N LEU A 165 8.33 6.44 28.49
CA LEU A 165 9.29 5.52 29.11
C LEU A 165 10.05 6.17 30.27
N PHE A 166 10.37 7.46 30.17
CA PHE A 166 10.99 8.22 31.25
C PHE A 166 10.03 8.38 32.44
N PHE A 167 8.77 8.74 32.18
CA PHE A 167 7.74 8.85 33.22
C PHE A 167 7.46 7.52 33.93
N MET A 168 7.39 6.41 33.19
CA MET A 168 7.18 5.07 33.78
C MET A 168 8.36 4.65 34.67
N LYS A 169 9.59 5.05 34.33
CA LYS A 169 10.77 4.86 35.19
C LYS A 169 10.77 5.78 36.41
N PHE A 170 10.26 7.00 36.28
CA PHE A 170 10.19 7.95 37.39
C PHE A 170 9.15 7.51 38.43
N ILE A 171 8.01 6.98 37.99
CA ILE A 171 6.95 6.45 38.86
C ILE A 171 7.42 5.19 39.60
N SER A 172 8.13 4.29 38.91
CA SER A 172 8.70 3.08 39.55
C SER A 172 9.94 3.35 40.42
N GLY A 173 10.52 4.55 40.36
CA GLY A 173 11.59 5.00 41.25
C GLY A 173 11.10 5.63 42.55
N PHE A 174 9.78 5.82 42.72
CA PHE A 174 9.16 6.42 43.91
C PHE A 174 8.69 5.39 44.95
N GLU A 175 8.88 4.09 44.68
CA GLU A 175 8.65 3.00 45.64
C GLU A 175 9.98 2.57 46.30
N TYR A 176 10.67 3.49 46.99
CA TYR A 176 11.69 3.19 48.01
C TYR A 176 11.73 4.28 49.08
#